data_AF-A0A4U3ACU8-F1
#
_entry.id   AF-A0A4U3ACU8-F1
#
_cell.length_a   1.000
_cell.length_b   1.000
_cell.length_c   1.000
_cell.angle_alpha   90.00
_cell.angle_beta   90.00
_cell.angle_gamma   90.00
#
_symmetry.space_group_name_H-M   'P 1'
#
loop_
_entity.id
_entity.type
_entity.pdbx_description
1 polymer ?
#
loop_
_entity_poly.entity_id
_entity_poly.type
_entity_poly.pdbx_seq_one_letter_code
_entity_poly.pdbx_strand_id
1 'polypeptide(L)' 'VSPTVTALNGKYYDTTTGKPVEFTDEIKQNEQMVQKSLKYSDQVVNGDLLRFYTPEGFTPVDRSKYNYNHRDKNKTK' A
#
# COMPACT_ATOMS: atom_id res chain seq x y z
N VAL A 1 -1.13 -12.71 -2.72
CA VAL A 1 0.00 -12.79 -3.67
C VAL A 1 1.26 -13.04 -2.85
N SER A 2 1.76 -14.26 -2.92
CA SER A 2 3.07 -14.67 -2.40
C SER A 2 3.99 -14.88 -3.61
N PRO A 3 5.33 -14.72 -3.51
CA PRO A 3 6.23 -15.00 -4.63
C PRO A 3 6.05 -16.39 -5.26
N THR A 4 5.43 -17.34 -4.57
CA THR A 4 5.12 -18.70 -5.04
C THR A 4 3.67 -18.94 -5.47
N VAL A 5 2.71 -18.10 -5.06
CA VAL A 5 1.28 -18.31 -5.36
C VAL A 5 0.56 -17.00 -5.63
N THR A 6 -0.07 -16.90 -6.81
CA THR A 6 -0.98 -15.82 -7.20
C THR A 6 -2.42 -16.26 -7.03
N ALA A 7 -3.20 -15.47 -6.29
CA ALA A 7 -4.65 -15.62 -6.24
C ALA A 7 -5.28 -14.68 -7.28
N LEU A 8 -5.99 -15.24 -8.25
CA LEU A 8 -6.71 -14.52 -9.30
C LEU A 8 -8.15 -15.00 -9.32
N ASN A 9 -9.08 -14.08 -9.04
CA ASN A 9 -10.52 -14.32 -9.14
C ASN A 9 -11.01 -15.58 -8.37
N GLY A 10 -10.50 -15.79 -7.15
CA GLY A 10 -10.86 -16.94 -6.30
C GLY A 10 -10.19 -18.27 -6.68
N LYS A 11 -9.29 -18.27 -7.67
CA LYS A 11 -8.46 -19.43 -8.04
C LYS A 11 -7.00 -19.17 -7.71
N TYR A 12 -6.30 -20.21 -7.28
CA TYR A 12 -4.90 -20.15 -6.90
C TYR A 12 -4.04 -20.72 -8.02
N TYR A 13 -3.01 -19.98 -8.40
CA TYR A 13 -2.07 -20.33 -9.45
C TYR A 13 -0.65 -20.25 -8.93
N ASP A 14 0.17 -21.20 -9.35
CA ASP A 14 1.61 -21.15 -9.13
C ASP A 14 2.16 -19.98 -9.97
N THR A 15 2.86 -19.04 -9.33
CA THR A 15 3.43 -17.84 -10.00
C THR A 15 4.47 -18.18 -11.05
N THR A 16 5.13 -19.34 -10.91
CA THR A 16 6.24 -19.77 -11.77
C THR A 16 5.74 -20.57 -12.96
N THR A 17 4.75 -21.45 -12.74
CA THR A 17 4.27 -22.38 -13.78
C THR A 17 2.90 -22.01 -14.35
N GLY A 18 2.16 -21.10 -13.72
CA GLY A 18 0.80 -20.71 -14.12
C GLY A 18 -0.23 -21.82 -13.96
N LYS A 19 0.12 -22.94 -13.32
CA LYS A 19 -0.76 -24.09 -13.11
C LYS A 19 -1.70 -23.84 -11.92
N PRO A 20 -2.94 -24.32 -11.97
CA PRO A 20 -3.84 -24.25 -10.83
C PRO A 20 -3.27 -25.06 -9.66
N VAL A 21 -3.31 -24.47 -8.47
CA VAL A 21 -2.83 -25.08 -7.23
C VAL A 21 -4.03 -25.35 -6.32
N GLU A 22 -4.04 -26.52 -5.69
CA GLU A 22 -5.00 -26.84 -4.64
C GLU A 22 -4.81 -25.89 -3.44
N PHE A 23 -5.91 -25.59 -2.76
CA PHE A 23 -5.89 -24.71 -1.59
C PHE A 23 -5.17 -25.40 -0.42
N THR A 24 -4.00 -24.88 -0.04
CA THR A 24 -3.22 -25.37 1.11
C THR A 24 -3.33 -24.41 2.30
N ASP A 25 -3.03 -24.90 3.50
CA ASP A 25 -3.05 -24.08 4.72
C ASP A 25 -2.08 -22.89 4.65
N GLU A 26 -0.97 -23.02 3.91
CA GLU A 26 -0.02 -21.92 3.66
C GLU A 26 -0.64 -20.80 2.83
N ILE A 27 -1.44 -21.14 1.82
CA ILE A 27 -2.17 -20.17 0.99
C ILE A 27 -3.18 -19.42 1.86
N LYS A 28 -3.87 -20.12 2.76
CA LYS A 28 -4.81 -19.53 3.72
C LYS A 28 -4.13 -18.55 4.67
N GLN A 29 -2.97 -18.90 5.22
CA GLN A 29 -2.22 -17.98 6.08
C GLN A 29 -1.73 -16.75 5.33
N ASN A 30 -1.21 -16.93 4.10
CA ASN A 30 -0.79 -15.83 3.25
C ASN A 30 -1.95 -14.91 2.87
N GLU A 31 -3.12 -15.47 2.56
CA GLU A 31 -4.33 -14.70 2.29
C GLU A 31 -4.77 -13.88 3.50
N GLN A 32 -4.79 -14.49 4.69
CA GLN A 32 -5.10 -13.78 5.93
C GLN A 32 -4.10 -12.66 6.23
N MET A 33 -2.81 -12.89 5.96
CA MET A 33 -1.77 -11.88 6.14
C MET A 33 -1.97 -10.69 5.18
N VAL A 34 -2.24 -10.97 3.91
CA VAL A 34 -2.53 -9.94 2.90
C VAL A 34 -3.79 -9.16 3.27
N GLN A 35 -4.87 -9.84 3.63
CA GLN A 35 -6.11 -9.20 4.07
C GLN A 35 -5.91 -8.30 5.29
N LYS A 36 -5.13 -8.76 6.29
CA LYS A 36 -4.79 -7.96 7.47
C LYS A 36 -3.96 -6.73 7.10
N SER A 37 -2.97 -6.88 6.22
CA SER A 37 -2.12 -5.77 5.77
C SER A 37 -2.93 -4.70 5.04
N LEU A 38 -3.80 -5.12 4.10
CA LEU A 38 -4.72 -4.22 3.40
C LEU A 38 -5.65 -3.49 4.37
N LYS A 39 -6.26 -4.23 5.31
CA LYS A 39 -7.12 -3.65 6.32
C LYS A 39 -6.39 -2.60 7.17
N TYR A 40 -5.16 -2.88 7.61
CA TYR A 40 -4.38 -1.90 8.35
C TYR A 40 -4.01 -0.68 7.51
N SER A 41 -3.66 -0.85 6.23
CA SER A 41 -3.44 0.25 5.31
C SER A 41 -4.68 1.14 5.20
N ASP A 42 -5.86 0.55 5.00
CA ASP A 42 -7.13 1.28 4.93
C ASP A 42 -7.44 2.00 6.24
N GLN A 43 -7.16 1.38 7.39
CA GLN A 43 -7.38 2.01 8.70
C GLN A 43 -6.46 3.21 8.94
N VAL A 44 -5.18 3.11 8.55
CA VAL A 44 -4.23 4.22 8.71
C VAL A 44 -4.64 5.42 7.87
N VAL A 45 -5.06 5.18 6.61
CA VAL A 45 -5.49 6.24 5.69
C VAL A 45 -6.85 6.81 6.10
N ASN A 46 -7.88 5.99 6.31
CA ASN A 46 -9.23 6.46 6.62
C ASN A 46 -9.35 7.05 8.03
N GLY A 47 -8.57 6.54 8.98
CA GLY A 47 -8.48 7.09 10.34
C GLY A 47 -7.56 8.29 10.47
N ASP A 48 -6.79 8.60 9.41
CA ASP A 48 -5.74 9.63 9.41
C ASP A 48 -4.87 9.51 10.69
N LEU A 49 -4.43 8.27 10.95
CA LEU A 49 -3.79 7.85 12.21
C LEU A 49 -2.36 8.39 12.32
N LEU A 50 -1.73 8.75 11.20
CA LEU A 50 -0.40 9.35 11.15
C LEU A 50 -0.36 10.75 11.78
N ARG A 51 -1.51 11.38 12.06
CA ARG A 51 -1.57 12.61 12.87
C ARG A 51 -1.17 12.39 14.33
N PHE A 52 -1.33 11.18 14.84
CA PHE A 52 -1.13 10.88 16.27
C PHE A 52 0.17 10.10 16.55
N TYR A 53 0.93 9.76 15.50
CA TYR A 53 2.17 9.01 15.63
C TYR A 53 3.26 9.60 14.74
N THR A 54 4.34 10.05 15.37
CA THR A 54 5.54 10.56 14.70
C THR A 54 6.66 9.54 14.91
N PRO A 55 7.17 8.89 13.85
CA PRO A 55 8.31 7.99 13.97
C PRO A 55 9.55 8.71 14.50
N GLU A 56 10.40 8.01 15.24
CA GLU A 56 11.66 8.56 15.71
C GLU A 56 12.54 8.98 14.52
N GLY A 57 13.07 10.20 14.56
CA GLY A 57 13.84 10.79 13.46
C GLY A 57 13.01 11.37 12.31
N PHE A 58 11.67 11.33 12.37
CA PHE A 58 10.81 11.98 11.38
C PHE A 58 10.42 13.39 11.82
N THR A 59 10.75 14.39 10.99
CA THR A 59 10.27 15.77 11.18
C THR A 59 8.95 15.95 10.43
N PRO A 60 7.83 16.27 11.11
CA PRO A 60 6.54 16.49 10.45
C PRO A 60 6.63 17.55 9.33
N VAL A 61 6.00 17.25 8.19
CA VAL A 61 6.02 18.14 7.02
C VAL A 61 5.06 19.30 7.22
N ASP A 62 5.58 20.51 7.15
CA ASP A 62 4.77 21.73 7.10
C ASP A 62 4.33 22.01 5.66
N ARG A 63 3.05 21.78 5.37
CA ARG A 63 2.45 21.96 4.04
C ARG A 63 2.51 23.40 3.54
N SER A 64 2.59 24.39 4.45
CA SER A 64 2.63 25.82 4.09
C SER A 64 3.93 26.24 3.41
N LYS A 65 5.00 25.46 3.59
CA LYS A 65 6.32 25.71 2.98
C LYS A 65 6.40 25.33 1.50
N TYR A 66 5.37 24.66 0.96
CA TYR A 66 5.35 24.17 -0.42
C TYR A 66 4.33 24.97 -1.23
N ASN A 67 4.80 25.61 -2.30
CA ASN A 67 3.96 26.33 -3.25
C ASN A 67 4.24 25.80 -4.67
N TYR A 68 3.27 25.11 -5.25
CA TYR A 68 3.37 24.51 -6.58
C TYR A 68 2.90 25.44 -7.71
N ASN A 69 2.53 26.68 -7.39
CA ASN A 69 2.19 27.66 -8.40
C ASN A 69 3.46 28.05 -9.16
N HIS A 70 3.57 27.58 -10.40
CA HIS A 70 4.52 28.09 -11.37
C HIS A 70 4.09 29.52 -11.71
N ARG A 71 4.59 30.48 -10.95
CA ARG A 71 4.60 31.87 -11.43
C ARG A 71 5.64 31.92 -12.54
N ASP A 72 5.17 31.84 -13.78
CA ASP A 72 5.98 32.21 -14.94
C ASP A 72 6.62 33.57 -14.64
N LYS A 73 7.93 33.57 -14.38
CA LYS A 73 8.70 34.78 -14.06
C LYS A 73 8.76 35.79 -15.22
N ASN A 74 8.10 35.48 -16.35
CA ASN A 74 8.13 36.25 -17.60
C ASN A 74 6.81 36.95 -17.95
N LYS A 75 5.80 37.00 -17.05
CA LYS A 75 4.65 37.90 -17.20
C LYS A 75 4.79 39.12 -16.30
N THR A 76 5.77 39.96 -16.57
CA THR A 76 5.71 41.38 -16.19
C THR A 76 5.60 42.17 -17.49
N LYS A 77 4.46 42.84 -17.67
CA LYS A 77 4.21 43.78 -18.76
C LYS A 77 5.12 44.99 -18.66
#